data_AF-I0XCJ0-F1
#
_entry.id   AF-I0XCJ0-F1
#
_cell.length_a   1.000
_cell.length_b   1.000
_cell.length_c   1.000
_cell.angle_alpha   90.00
_cell.angle_beta   90.00
_cell.angle_gamma   90.00
#
_symmetry.space_group_name_H-M   'P 1'
#
loop_
_entity.id
_entity.type
_entity.pdbx_description
1 polymer ?
#
loop_
_entity_poly.entity_id
_entity_poly.type
_entity_poly.pdbx_seq_one_letter_code
_entity_poly.pdbx_strand_id
1 'polypeptide(L)' 'MSKLVQFVRESKAELKRVDWPTKEDVFSSVKVVIISTVVVAVLLGVLDLAFTQVFRFLMK' A
#
# COMPACT_ATOMS: atom_id res chain seq x y z
N MET A 1 -0.37 -37.82 -15.46
CA MET A 1 -0.62 -36.47 -14.90
C MET A 1 0.73 -35.90 -14.50
N SER A 2 1.16 -34.73 -15.01
CA SER A 2 2.49 -34.20 -14.72
C SER A 2 2.61 -33.78 -13.26
N LYS A 3 3.79 -34.01 -12.64
CA LYS A 3 4.05 -33.69 -11.22
C LYS A 3 3.76 -32.21 -10.88
N LEU A 4 3.94 -31.31 -11.86
CA LEU A 4 3.62 -29.88 -11.75
C LEU A 4 2.13 -29.62 -11.51
N VAL A 5 1.24 -30.31 -12.21
CA VAL A 5 -0.22 -30.15 -12.04
C VAL A 5 -0.65 -30.62 -10.65
N GLN A 6 -0.04 -31.70 -10.15
CA GLN A 6 -0.31 -32.21 -8.80
C GLN A 6 0.18 -31.24 -7.72
N PHE A 7 1.38 -30.70 -7.86
CA PHE A 7 1.93 -29.70 -6.93
C PHE A 7 1.04 -28.44 -6.84
N VAL A 8 0.64 -27.86 -7.97
CA VAL A 8 -0.25 -26.67 -7.97
C VAL A 8 -1.61 -26.98 -7.35
N ARG A 9 -2.13 -28.19 -7.56
CA ARG A 9 -3.40 -28.62 -6.95
C ARG A 9 -3.29 -28.73 -5.44
N GLU A 10 -2.20 -29.30 -4.93
CA GLU A 10 -1.92 -29.44 -3.50
C GLU A 10 -1.70 -28.07 -2.85
N SER A 11 -0.91 -27.18 -3.46
CA SER A 11 -0.72 -25.80 -2.97
C SER A 11 -2.03 -25.00 -2.93
N LYS A 12 -2.90 -25.15 -3.95
CA LYS A 12 -4.22 -24.49 -3.94
C LYS A 12 -5.13 -25.03 -2.84
N ALA A 13 -5.03 -26.32 -2.51
CA ALA A 13 -5.80 -26.93 -1.42
C ALA A 13 -5.33 -26.42 -0.04
N GLU A 14 -4.03 -26.19 0.12
CA GLU A 14 -3.44 -25.65 1.34
C GLU A 14 -3.73 -24.16 1.52
N LEU A 15 -3.68 -23.37 0.44
CA LEU A 15 -4.07 -21.95 0.44
C LEU A 15 -5.52 -21.74 0.88
N LYS A 16 -6.42 -22.73 0.71
CA LYS A 16 -7.80 -22.64 1.20
C LYS A 16 -7.94 -22.83 2.71
N ARG A 17 -6.92 -23.39 3.38
CA ARG A 17 -6.90 -23.54 4.85
C ARG A 17 -6.40 -22.28 5.56
N VAL A 18 -5.90 -21.32 4.80
CA VAL A 18 -5.45 -20.02 5.33
C VAL A 18 -6.68 -19.15 5.59
N ASP A 19 -6.69 -18.50 6.74
CA ASP A 19 -7.69 -17.48 7.09
C ASP A 19 -7.43 -16.21 6.26
N TRP A 20 -8.05 -16.15 5.09
CA TRP A 20 -8.01 -14.94 4.27
C TRP A 20 -8.90 -13.86 4.89
N PRO A 21 -8.44 -12.60 4.89
CA PRO A 21 -9.26 -11.49 5.35
C PRO A 21 -10.55 -11.41 4.54
N THR A 22 -11.63 -10.99 5.19
CA THR A 22 -12.88 -10.77 4.48
C THR A 22 -12.73 -9.59 3.51
N LYS A 23 -13.63 -9.51 2.52
CA LYS A 23 -13.62 -8.38 1.58
C LYS A 23 -13.72 -7.04 2.32
N GLU A 24 -14.48 -6.99 3.42
CA GLU A 24 -14.66 -5.79 4.24
C GLU A 24 -13.36 -5.36 4.93
N ASP A 25 -12.60 -6.32 5.48
CA ASP A 25 -11.30 -6.06 6.12
C ASP A 25 -10.29 -5.48 5.13
N VAL A 26 -10.29 -6.00 3.91
CA VAL A 26 -9.43 -5.51 2.83
C VAL A 26 -9.80 -4.06 2.47
N PHE A 27 -11.09 -3.77 2.30
CA PHE A 27 -11.54 -2.40 2.00
C PHE A 27 -11.26 -1.42 3.15
N SER A 28 -11.41 -1.86 4.40
CA SER A 28 -11.07 -1.05 5.57
C SER A 28 -9.58 -0.73 5.60
N SER A 29 -8.73 -1.73 5.38
CA SER A 29 -7.27 -1.56 5.35
C SER A 29 -6.83 -0.64 4.22
N VAL A 30 -7.38 -0.81 3.00
CA VAL A 30 -7.09 0.06 1.86
C VAL A 30 -7.49 1.51 2.15
N LYS A 31 -8.65 1.74 2.77
CA LYS A 31 -9.11 3.07 3.14
C LYS A 31 -8.13 3.77 4.09
N VAL A 32 -7.65 3.04 5.11
CA VAL A 32 -6.66 3.58 6.07
C VAL A 32 -5.36 3.96 5.36
N VAL A 33 -4.85 3.09 4.47
CA VAL A 33 -3.61 3.37 3.71
C VAL A 33 -3.77 4.58 2.79
N ILE A 34 -4.90 4.71 2.10
CA ILE A 34 -5.16 5.88 1.25
C ILE A 34 -5.15 7.17 2.08
N ILE A 35 -5.85 7.18 3.21
CA ILE A 35 -5.91 8.36 4.07
C ILE A 35 -4.51 8.70 4.60
N SER A 36 -3.76 7.73 5.11
CA SER A 36 -2.41 7.98 5.65
C SER A 36 -1.45 8.49 4.56
N THR A 37 -1.54 7.94 3.36
CA THR A 37 -0.72 8.36 2.21
C THR A 37 -1.04 9.80 1.81
N VAL A 38 -2.34 10.17 1.75
CA VAL A 38 -2.74 11.56 1.44
C VAL A 38 -2.24 12.53 2.50
N VAL A 39 -2.34 12.17 3.78
CA VAL A 39 -1.83 13.02 4.88
C VAL A 39 -0.33 13.27 4.73
N VAL A 40 0.45 12.21 4.50
CA VAL A 40 1.91 12.34 4.30
C VAL A 40 2.22 13.15 3.04
N ALA A 41 1.50 12.93 1.94
CA ALA A 41 1.69 13.66 0.69
C ALA A 41 1.45 15.17 0.85
N VAL A 42 0.38 15.55 1.57
CA VAL A 42 0.10 16.96 1.88
C VAL A 42 1.19 17.56 2.75
N LEU A 43 1.63 16.84 3.79
CA LEU A 43 2.66 17.32 4.71
C LEU A 43 3.99 17.56 3.98
N LEU A 44 4.43 16.60 3.18
CA LEU A 44 5.62 16.75 2.34
C LEU A 44 5.46 17.89 1.32
N GLY A 45 4.32 17.96 0.62
CA GLY A 45 4.07 19.02 -0.35
C GLY A 45 4.11 20.42 0.26
N VAL A 46 3.59 20.60 1.49
CA VAL A 46 3.69 21.87 2.22
C VAL A 46 5.14 22.18 2.58
N LEU A 47 5.90 21.19 3.04
CA LEU A 47 7.32 21.36 3.36
C LEU A 47 8.13 21.75 2.12
N ASP A 48 7.90 21.10 0.98
CA ASP A 48 8.58 21.42 -0.29
C ASP A 48 8.32 22.87 -0.73
N LEU A 49 7.07 23.33 -0.62
CA LEU A 49 6.71 24.71 -0.93
C LEU A 49 7.36 25.70 0.05
N ALA A 50 7.36 25.38 1.34
CA ALA A 50 7.99 26.21 2.37
C ALA A 50 9.50 26.33 2.13
N PHE A 51 10.18 25.21 1.89
CA PHE A 51 11.61 25.22 1.57
C PHE A 51 11.90 25.98 0.29
N THR A 52 11.12 25.78 -0.78
CA THR A 52 11.30 26.51 -2.05
C THR A 52 11.18 28.03 -1.86
N GLN A 53 10.23 28.47 -1.04
CA GLN A 53 10.05 29.89 -0.70
C GLN A 53 11.25 30.44 0.09
N VAL A 54 11.73 29.69 1.10
CA VAL A 54 12.90 30.05 1.90
C VAL A 54 14.15 30.13 1.03
N PHE A 55 14.42 29.13 0.20
CA PHE A 55 15.55 29.13 -0.73
C PHE A 55 15.48 30.30 -1.72
N ARG A 56 14.30 30.62 -2.25
CA ARG A 56 14.10 31.77 -3.14
C ARG A 56 14.38 33.10 -2.43
N PHE A 57 14.00 33.23 -1.16
CA PHE A 57 14.31 34.41 -0.36
C PHE A 57 15.80 34.51 -0.05
N LEU A 58 16.47 33.38 0.20
CA LEU A 58 17.89 33.33 0.58
C LEU A 58 18.85 33.53 -0.60
N MET A 59 18.44 33.13 -1.82
CA MET A 59 19.19 33.38 -3.08
C MET A 59 18.90 34.75 -3.72
N LYS A 60 18.01 35.55 -3.11
CA LYS A 60 17.75 36.92 -3.52
C LYS A 60 18.59 37.88 -2.69
#